data_AF-A0A843HRJ5-F1
#
_entry.id   AF-A0A843HRJ5-F1
#
_cell.length_a   1.000
_cell.length_b   1.000
_cell.length_c   1.000
_cell.angle_alpha   90.00
_cell.angle_beta   90.00
_cell.angle_gamma   90.00
#
_symmetry.space_group_name_H-M   'P 1'
#
loop_
_entity.id
_entity.type
_entity.pdbx_description
1 polymer ?
#
loop_
_entity_poly.entity_id
_entity_poly.type
_entity_poly.pdbx_seq_one_letter_code
_entity_poly.pdbx_strand_id
1 'polypeptide(L)' 'MSVQEIALLNYLMEHKEITGLEALTKLGIMSYTKRISCLRERGVVIKSEWQTRRSRFGLKRFVKYVLLKVPTRLKKDLCE' A
#
# COMPACT_ATOMS: atom_id res chain seq x y z
N MET A 1 -1.01 15.17 2.88
CA MET A 1 -1.28 13.73 3.12
C MET A 1 -1.25 13.49 4.61
N SER A 2 -1.97 12.50 5.14
CA SER A 2 -1.77 12.07 6.53
C SER A 2 -0.40 11.39 6.69
N VAL A 3 0.16 11.36 7.91
CA VAL A 3 1.45 10.70 8.19
C VAL A 3 1.44 9.23 7.74
N GLN A 4 0.31 8.55 7.94
CA GLN A 4 0.13 7.15 7.52
C GLN A 4 0.08 7.00 5.99
N GLU A 5 -0.51 7.95 5.26
CA GLU A 5 -0.50 7.96 3.78
C GLU A 5 0.92 8.16 3.24
N ILE A 6 1.69 9.06 3.85
CA ILE A 6 3.09 9.33 3.48
C ILE A 6 3.94 8.08 3.72
N ALA A 7 3.86 7.49 4.91
CA ALA A 7 4.59 6.27 5.25
C ALA A 7 4.24 5.10 4.30
N LEU A 8 2.95 4.93 4.00
CA LEU A 8 2.49 3.91 3.06
C LEU A 8 3.00 4.15 1.63
N LEU A 9 2.98 5.40 1.16
CA LEU A 9 3.47 5.75 -0.16
C LEU A 9 5.00 5.56 -0.27
N ASN A 10 5.76 5.96 0.74
CA ASN A 10 7.21 5.70 0.82
C ASN A 10 7.52 4.21 0.74
N TYR A 11 6.84 3.42 1.56
CA TYR A 11 7.00 1.97 1.55
C TYR A 11 6.67 1.37 0.18
N LEU A 12 5.58 1.81 -0.46
CA LEU A 12 5.20 1.37 -1.80
C LEU A 12 6.21 1.82 -2.87
N MET A 13 6.84 2.99 -2.73
CA MET A 13 7.84 3.46 -3.68
C MET A 13 9.13 2.63 -3.61
N GLU A 14 9.52 2.23 -2.40
CA GLU A 14 10.69 1.39 -2.13
C GLU A 14 10.45 -0.07 -2.53
N HIS A 15 9.39 -0.69 -2.02
CA HIS A 15 9.15 -2.13 -2.16
C HIS A 15 8.24 -2.51 -3.34
N LYS A 16 7.60 -1.53 -4.01
CA LYS A 16 6.60 -1.69 -5.10
C LYS A 16 5.30 -2.37 -4.72
N GLU A 17 5.21 -2.99 -3.56
CA GLU A 17 4.02 -3.75 -3.15
C GLU A 17 3.86 -3.79 -1.65
N ILE A 18 2.62 -4.00 -1.20
CA ILE A 18 2.30 -4.17 0.21
C ILE A 18 1.11 -5.10 0.41
N THR A 19 1.21 -5.95 1.44
CA THR A 19 0.09 -6.75 1.94
C THR A 19 -0.51 -6.12 3.19
N GLY A 20 -1.75 -6.49 3.54
CA GLY A 20 -2.37 -5.99 4.76
C GLY A 20 -1.62 -6.37 6.03
N LEU A 21 -0.96 -7.53 6.04
CA LEU A 21 -0.12 -7.95 7.16
C LEU A 21 1.10 -7.03 7.31
N GLU A 22 1.78 -6.70 6.22
CA GLU A 22 2.94 -5.81 6.25
C GLU A 22 2.56 -4.38 6.61
N ALA A 23 1.42 -3.88 6.11
CA ALA A 23 0.92 -2.56 6.50
C ALA A 23 0.69 -2.48 8.01
N LEU A 24 0.22 -3.56 8.62
CA LEU A 24 0.04 -3.63 10.06
C LEU A 24 1.38 -3.78 10.81
N THR A 25 2.21 -4.76 10.44
CA THR A 25 3.41 -5.12 11.21
C THR A 25 4.58 -4.16 11.00
N LYS A 26 4.74 -3.62 9.79
CA LYS A 26 5.86 -2.73 9.44
C LYS A 26 5.50 -1.26 9.61
N LEU A 27 4.26 -0.87 9.30
CA LEU A 27 3.84 0.54 9.32
C LEU A 27 2.85 0.89 10.44
N GLY A 28 2.33 -0.09 11.19
CA GLY A 28 1.33 0.15 12.24
C GLY A 28 -0.03 0.60 11.72
N ILE A 29 -0.34 0.41 10.44
CA ILE A 29 -1.55 0.94 9.80
C ILE A 29 -2.66 -0.11 9.80
N MET A 30 -3.60 0.02 10.74
CA MET A 30 -4.74 -0.90 10.86
C MET A 30 -5.68 -0.87 9.63
N SER A 31 -6.18 0.30 9.23
CA SER A 31 -7.11 0.42 8.09
C SER A 31 -6.40 0.89 6.81
N TYR A 32 -5.33 0.18 6.42
CA TYR A 32 -4.50 0.51 5.26
C TYR A 32 -5.28 0.61 3.94
N THR A 33 -6.36 -0.17 3.78
CA THR A 33 -7.25 -0.12 2.61
C THR A 33 -7.85 1.27 2.38
N LYS A 34 -8.28 1.96 3.44
CA LYS A 34 -8.77 3.35 3.35
C LYS A 34 -7.67 4.29 2.84
N ARG A 35 -6.43 4.11 3.31
CA ARG A 35 -5.28 4.95 2.90
C ARG A 35 -4.93 4.69 1.44
N ILE A 36 -5.03 3.44 0.98
CA ILE A 36 -4.88 3.10 -0.45
C ILE A 36 -5.95 3.79 -1.30
N SER A 37 -7.20 3.85 -0.84
CA SER A 37 -8.26 4.62 -1.53
C SER A 37 -7.88 6.09 -1.66
N CYS A 38 -7.48 6.72 -0.55
CA CYS A 38 -7.04 8.12 -0.55
C CYS A 38 -5.83 8.36 -1.49
N LEU A 39 -4.88 7.43 -1.55
CA LEU A 39 -3.75 7.52 -2.49
C LEU A 39 -4.20 7.40 -3.95
N ARG A 40 -5.16 6.53 -4.25
CA ARG A 40 -5.76 6.42 -5.59
C ARG A 40 -6.50 7.68 -6.00
N GLU A 41 -7.26 8.28 -5.09
CA GLU A 41 -7.95 9.56 -5.29
C GLU A 41 -6.96 10.71 -5.58
N ARG A 42 -5.77 10.67 -4.99
CA ARG A 42 -4.66 11.60 -5.27
C ARG A 42 -3.93 11.31 -6.60
N GLY A 43 -4.36 10.30 -7.36
CA GLY A 43 -3.81 9.95 -8.67
C GLY A 43 -2.68 8.91 -8.65
N VAL A 44 -2.41 8.26 -7.51
CA VAL A 44 -1.46 7.14 -7.45
C VAL A 44 -2.11 5.90 -8.07
N VAL A 45 -1.47 5.30 -9.06
CA VAL A 45 -1.97 4.10 -9.75
C VAL A 45 -1.52 2.86 -8.98
N ILE A 46 -2.46 2.25 -8.26
CA ILE A 46 -2.23 1.06 -7.43
C ILE A 46 -3.16 -0.07 -7.89
N LYS A 47 -2.59 -1.19 -8.34
CA LYS A 47 -3.33 -2.42 -8.69
C LYS A 47 -3.60 -3.26 -7.46
N SER A 48 -4.75 -3.91 -7.39
CA SER A 48 -5.09 -4.90 -6.36
C SER A 48 -5.07 -6.30 -6.97
N GLU A 49 -4.34 -7.21 -6.33
CA GLU A 49 -4.20 -8.60 -6.76
C GLU A 49 -4.57 -9.53 -5.62
N TRP A 50 -5.45 -10.48 -5.91
CA TRP A 50 -5.79 -11.54 -4.97
C TRP A 50 -4.69 -12.59 -4.96
N GLN A 51 -4.18 -12.89 -3.77
CA GLN A 51 -3.17 -13.90 -3.54
C GLN A 51 -3.77 -15.01 -2.68
N THR A 52 -3.47 -16.25 -3.04
CA THR A 52 -3.84 -17.42 -2.24
C THR A 52 -2.56 -18.09 -1.75
N ARG A 53 -2.41 -18.20 -0.43
CA ARG A 53 -1.26 -18.88 0.19
C ARG A 53 -1.75 -20.00 1.09
N ARG A 54 -1.10 -21.17 0.99
CA ARG A 54 -1.33 -22.28 1.91
C ARG A 54 -0.62 -22.01 3.24
N SER A 55 -1.33 -22.21 4.33
CA SER A 55 -0.86 -22.09 5.71
C SER A 55 -1.17 -23.40 6.46
N ARG A 56 -0.67 -23.53 7.69
CA ARG A 56 -0.96 -24.65 8.59
C ARG A 56 -2.48 -24.85 8.81
N PHE A 57 -3.25 -23.77 8.72
CA PHE A 57 -4.70 -23.75 8.89
C PHE A 57 -5.49 -23.88 7.57
N GLY A 58 -4.84 -24.26 6.47
CA GLY A 58 -5.46 -24.38 5.15
C GLY A 58 -5.13 -23.22 4.21
N LEU A 59 -6.00 -22.97 3.22
CA LEU A 59 -5.78 -21.93 2.21
C LEU A 59 -6.24 -20.57 2.74
N LYS A 60 -5.32 -19.59 2.76
CA LYS A 60 -5.61 -18.21 3.13
C LYS A 60 -5.57 -17.33 1.88
N ARG A 61 -6.64 -16.59 1.63
CA ARG A 61 -6.71 -15.56 0.59
C ARG A 61 -6.47 -14.19 1.19
N PHE A 62 -5.68 -13.36 0.53
CA PHE A 62 -5.45 -11.98 0.94
C PHE A 62 -5.23 -11.09 -0.28
N VAL A 63 -5.47 -9.80 -0.10
CA VAL A 63 -5.24 -8.80 -1.14
C VAL A 63 -3.83 -8.24 -0.99
N LYS A 64 -3.12 -8.19 -2.10
CA LYS A 64 -1.83 -7.52 -2.27
C LYS A 64 -2.05 -6.30 -3.14
N TYR A 65 -1.44 -5.18 -2.78
CA TYR A 65 -1.51 -3.96 -3.55
C TYR A 65 -0.14 -3.68 -4.17
N VAL A 66 -0.13 -3.40 -5.47
CA VAL A 66 1.09 -3.19 -6.25
C VAL A 66 1.06 -1.78 -6.82
N LEU A 67 2.13 -1.03 -6.57
CA LEU A 67 2.33 0.30 -7.11
C LEU A 67 2.74 0.21 -8.58
N LEU A 68 1.93 0.80 -9.46
CA LEU A 68 2.23 0.86 -10.89
C LEU A 68 2.86 2.19 -11.26
N LYS A 69 2.26 3.30 -10.80
CA LYS A 69 2.71 4.65 -11.18
C LYS A 69 2.41 5.65 -10.08
N VAL A 70 3.39 6.49 -9.79
CA VAL A 70 3.24 7.66 -8.92
C VAL A 70 3.20 8.90 -9.82
N PRO A 71 2.21 9.80 -9.66
CA PRO A 71 2.18 11.05 -10.39
C PRO A 71 3.36 11.93 -9.96
N THR A 72 3.98 12.63 -10.91
CA THR A 72 5.20 13.41 -10.69
C THR A 72 5.03 14.53 -9.66
N ARG A 73 3.79 15.02 -9.45
CA ARG A 73 3.48 16.07 -8.47
C ARG A 73 3.70 15.60 -7.03
N LEU A 74 3.26 14.38 -6.70
CA LEU A 74 3.39 13.82 -5.34
C LEU A 74 4.84 13.50 -4.94
N LYS A 75 5.76 13.36 -5.90
CA LYS A 75 7.19 13.18 -5.58
C LYS A 75 7.81 14.44 -4.97
N LYS A 76 7.24 15.62 -5.26
CA LYS A 76 7.79 16.90 -4.81
C LYS A 76 7.41 17.18 -3.35
N ASP A 77 6.14 16.88 -2.99
CA ASP A 77 5.60 17.03 -1.63
C ASP A 77 6.22 16.11 -0.56
N LEU A 78 7.07 15.15 -0.97
CA LEU A 78 7.76 14.22 -0.06
C LEU A 78 9.23 14.58 0.20
N CYS A 79 9.79 15.53 -0.56
CA CYS A 79 11.17 16.00 -0.42
C CYS A 79 11.28 17.41 0.21
N GLU A 80 10.17 18.00 0.66
CA GLU A 80 10.12 19.30 1.36
C GLU A 80 9.80 19.14 2.84
#